data_AF-G4HIT8-F1
#
_entry.id   AF-G4HIT8-F1
#
_cell.length_a   1.000
_cell.length_b   1.000
_cell.length_c   1.000
_cell.angle_alpha   90.00
_cell.angle_beta   90.00
_cell.angle_gamma   90.00
#
_symmetry.space_group_name_H-M   'P 1'
#
loop_
_entity.id
_entity.type
_entity.pdbx_description
1 polymer ?
#
loop_
_entity_poly.entity_id
_entity_poly.type
_entity_poly.pdbx_seq_one_letter_code
_entity_poly.pdbx_strand_id
1 'polypeptide(L)'
;MIIEDEERAIEVLKRVSYYRFTGYDLTFKKNNIYIEGTTFETIYRHYEFDKSLRLMLMELIEYIEISIRTQLSYMIAHKYPDLGYRDSSNFLNAEKHERLLEILDQELSKSNELFVKHHRENRNGIFPVWVALEMATFSNLVELYSNLKTEDRVKANRLHAVHFSFPLEPAVQKLQGLLEEQAIGSIERMELFLEFPQWPRAWQQNPWISSRHQGGYLLEVGIHWIQMIQQVFGPITHVKSEIEFPPDAHQSESRAKAVLRLHNDIEVHLSGTDRREGEERVSLVVYGDEGILALENWDNLYRSSKETELQPVPVDGEDSMLPILKQIIQILNGKPGKIYDFYDGYNAQVVLEALRNPGEGFTDVRAQLLGDQSAEVII
;
A
#
# COMPACT_ATOMS: atom_id res chain seq x y z
N MET A 1 -26.88 28.73 3.91
CA MET A 1 -26.32 28.33 5.22
C MET A 1 -27.17 28.95 6.30
N ILE A 2 -27.57 28.16 7.30
CA ILE A 2 -28.34 28.60 8.46
C ILE A 2 -27.35 28.99 9.57
N ILE A 3 -27.57 30.14 10.20
CA ILE A 3 -26.80 30.60 11.36
C ILE A 3 -27.79 30.63 12.52
N GLU A 4 -27.67 29.68 13.44
CA GLU A 4 -28.58 29.55 14.59
C GLU A 4 -28.15 30.47 15.75
N ASP A 5 -26.84 30.74 15.86
CA ASP A 5 -26.22 31.57 16.89
C ASP A 5 -25.20 32.52 16.22
N GLU A 6 -25.62 33.77 16.01
CA GLU A 6 -24.80 34.79 15.36
C GLU A 6 -23.60 35.23 16.22
N GLU A 7 -23.76 35.31 17.55
CA GLU A 7 -22.69 35.72 18.46
C GLU A 7 -21.55 34.68 18.44
N ARG A 8 -21.89 33.39 18.56
CA ARG A 8 -20.93 32.29 18.43
C ARG A 8 -20.25 32.30 17.06
N ALA A 9 -21.00 32.52 15.97
CA ALA A 9 -20.43 32.60 14.64
C ALA A 9 -19.39 33.72 14.52
N ILE A 10 -19.69 34.90 15.06
CA ILE A 10 -18.75 36.03 15.10
C ILE A 10 -17.49 35.67 15.91
N GLU A 11 -17.64 35.06 17.08
CA GLU A 11 -16.50 34.64 17.91
C GLU A 11 -15.59 33.60 17.24
N VAL A 12 -16.18 32.65 16.52
CA VAL A 12 -15.44 31.66 15.73
C VAL A 12 -14.69 32.35 14.61
N LEU A 13 -15.35 33.23 13.86
CA LEU A 13 -14.74 33.91 12.71
C LEU A 13 -13.62 34.88 13.11
N LYS A 14 -13.66 35.45 14.32
CA LYS A 14 -12.55 36.21 14.91
C LYS A 14 -11.28 35.37 15.12
N ARG A 15 -11.43 34.07 15.37
CA ARG A 15 -10.32 33.14 15.68
C ARG A 15 -9.83 32.39 14.44
N VAL A 16 -10.74 31.89 13.62
CA VAL A 16 -10.43 31.04 12.46
C VAL A 16 -10.16 31.87 11.20
N SER A 17 -10.66 33.10 11.12
CA SER A 17 -10.82 33.91 9.91
C SER A 17 -11.88 33.37 8.93
N TYR A 18 -12.59 34.28 8.26
CA TYR A 18 -13.59 33.94 7.26
C TYR A 18 -13.02 33.10 6.11
N TYR A 19 -11.84 33.48 5.59
CA TYR A 19 -11.22 32.78 4.47
C TYR A 19 -10.94 31.30 4.77
N ARG A 20 -10.35 31.00 5.94
CA ARG A 20 -10.09 29.62 6.36
C ARG A 20 -11.39 28.85 6.60
N PHE A 21 -12.39 29.48 7.23
CA PHE A 21 -13.70 28.84 7.42
C PHE A 21 -14.36 28.47 6.08
N THR A 22 -14.35 29.37 5.09
CA THR A 22 -14.97 29.12 3.78
C THR A 22 -14.31 28.00 3.00
N GLY A 23 -13.05 27.65 3.28
CA GLY A 23 -12.42 26.46 2.68
C GLY A 23 -13.17 25.17 3.00
N TYR A 24 -13.81 25.08 4.17
CA TYR A 24 -14.59 23.91 4.61
C TYR A 24 -16.06 23.96 4.16
N ASP A 25 -16.52 25.07 3.58
CA ASP A 25 -17.90 25.22 3.13
C ASP A 25 -18.16 24.66 1.72
N LEU A 26 -17.09 24.42 0.95
CA LEU A 26 -17.15 24.04 -0.47
C LEU A 26 -17.89 22.71 -0.68
N THR A 27 -17.66 21.73 0.20
CA THR A 27 -18.31 20.41 0.16
C THR A 27 -19.82 20.49 0.44
N PHE A 28 -20.29 21.62 0.99
CA PHE A 28 -21.69 21.88 1.28
C PHE A 28 -22.37 22.77 0.24
N LYS A 29 -21.72 23.04 -0.89
CA LYS A 29 -22.27 23.85 -1.98
C LYS A 29 -22.44 23.03 -3.25
N LYS A 30 -23.57 23.23 -3.93
CA LYS A 30 -23.81 22.82 -5.31
C LYS A 30 -24.13 24.05 -6.14
N ASN A 31 -23.34 24.31 -7.19
CA ASN A 31 -23.47 25.53 -8.02
C ASN A 31 -23.45 26.84 -7.20
N ASN A 32 -22.55 26.95 -6.22
CA ASN A 32 -22.46 28.06 -5.25
C ASN A 32 -23.67 28.25 -4.33
N ILE A 33 -24.64 27.34 -4.33
CA ILE A 33 -25.79 27.34 -3.42
C ILE A 33 -25.54 26.29 -2.34
N TYR A 34 -25.75 26.66 -1.07
CA TYR A 34 -25.66 25.72 0.04
C TYR A 34 -26.72 24.63 -0.07
N ILE A 35 -26.32 23.38 0.19
CA ILE A 35 -27.25 22.25 0.34
C ILE A 35 -28.22 22.59 1.48
N GLU A 36 -29.50 22.24 1.28
CA GLU A 36 -30.55 22.48 2.27
C GLU A 36 -30.19 21.88 3.63
N GLY A 37 -30.47 22.63 4.71
CA GLY A 37 -30.11 22.22 6.08
C GLY A 37 -28.65 22.45 6.48
N THR A 38 -27.77 22.94 5.60
CA THR A 38 -26.38 23.27 5.98
C THR A 38 -26.35 24.40 7.01
N THR A 39 -25.84 24.11 8.21
CA THR A 39 -25.64 25.09 9.30
C THR A 39 -24.19 25.54 9.43
N PHE A 40 -23.97 26.74 10.01
CA PHE A 40 -22.63 27.23 10.35
C PHE A 40 -21.87 26.24 11.25
N GLU A 41 -22.54 25.68 12.26
CA GLU A 41 -21.94 24.74 13.21
C GLU A 41 -21.51 23.43 12.53
N THR A 42 -22.22 22.98 11.49
CA THR A 42 -21.83 21.80 10.72
C THR A 42 -20.49 22.03 10.01
N ILE A 43 -20.32 23.18 9.35
CA ILE A 43 -19.06 23.53 8.68
C ILE A 43 -17.94 23.71 9.72
N TYR A 44 -18.23 24.38 10.84
CA TYR A 44 -17.26 24.57 11.92
C TYR A 44 -16.79 23.25 12.55
N ARG A 45 -17.70 22.28 12.73
CA ARG A 45 -17.33 20.93 13.18
C ARG A 45 -16.38 20.21 12.23
N HIS A 46 -16.52 20.39 10.91
CA HIS A 46 -15.58 19.82 9.94
C HIS A 46 -14.19 20.44 10.08
N TYR A 47 -14.12 21.76 10.32
CA TYR A 47 -12.87 22.43 10.63
C TYR A 47 -12.23 21.90 11.93
N GLU A 48 -12.99 21.77 13.02
CA GLU A 48 -12.46 21.26 14.30
C GLU A 48 -12.04 19.78 14.20
N PHE A 49 -12.75 18.97 13.41
CA PHE A 49 -12.35 17.61 13.10
C PHE A 49 -11.00 17.57 12.37
N ASP A 50 -10.86 18.32 11.26
CA ASP A 50 -9.62 18.39 10.48
C ASP A 50 -8.43 18.88 11.32
N LYS A 51 -8.65 19.90 12.17
CA LYS A 51 -7.67 20.39 13.13
C LYS A 51 -7.25 19.30 14.12
N SER A 52 -8.21 18.57 14.69
CA SER A 52 -7.92 17.49 15.65
C SER A 52 -7.16 16.34 15.00
N LEU A 53 -7.55 15.96 13.79
CA LEU A 53 -6.85 14.96 12.98
C LEU A 53 -5.42 15.40 12.67
N ARG A 54 -5.23 16.66 12.25
CA ARG A 54 -3.90 17.22 11.96
C ARG A 54 -2.99 17.19 13.18
N LEU A 55 -3.50 17.49 14.37
CA LEU A 55 -2.71 17.43 15.61
C LEU A 55 -2.29 16.01 15.95
N MET A 56 -3.18 15.02 15.84
CA MET A 56 -2.81 13.61 16.02
C MET A 56 -1.77 13.14 15.00
N LEU A 57 -1.89 13.57 13.73
CA LEU A 57 -0.91 13.22 12.70
C LEU A 57 0.46 13.87 12.97
N MET A 58 0.50 15.09 13.49
CA MET A 58 1.77 15.79 13.78
C MET A 58 2.61 15.05 14.82
N GLU A 59 1.99 14.49 15.85
CA GLU A 59 2.69 13.66 16.85
C GLU A 59 3.38 12.45 16.22
N LEU A 60 2.69 11.78 15.29
CA LEU A 60 3.26 10.64 14.56
C LEU A 60 4.35 11.07 13.58
N ILE A 61 4.15 12.18 12.87
CA ILE A 61 5.11 12.71 11.89
C ILE A 61 6.41 13.12 12.59
N GLU A 62 6.35 13.72 13.78
CA GLU A 62 7.53 14.10 14.56
C GLU A 62 8.43 12.89 14.83
N TYR A 63 7.83 11.78 15.28
CA TYR A 63 8.56 10.53 15.51
C TYR A 63 9.21 9.98 14.23
N ILE A 64 8.45 9.97 13.12
CA ILE A 64 8.94 9.49 11.82
C ILE A 64 10.07 10.38 11.32
N GLU A 65 9.96 11.71 11.45
CA GLU A 65 10.98 12.67 11.03
C GLU A 65 12.30 12.43 11.76
N ILE A 66 12.26 12.33 13.10
CA ILE A 66 13.46 12.08 13.92
C ILE A 66 14.10 10.74 13.55
N SER A 67 13.28 9.69 13.35
CA SER A 67 13.76 8.37 12.96
C SER A 67 14.44 8.39 11.60
N ILE A 68 13.79 8.97 10.57
CA ILE A 68 14.36 9.08 9.22
C ILE A 68 15.65 9.91 9.24
N ARG A 69 15.66 11.06 9.94
CA ARG A 69 16.84 11.92 10.09
C ARG A 69 18.02 11.17 10.68
N THR A 70 17.78 10.47 11.79
CA THR A 70 18.81 9.71 12.50
C THR A 70 19.40 8.63 11.60
N GLN A 71 18.54 7.88 10.91
CA GLN A 71 18.96 6.79 10.02
C GLN A 71 19.73 7.29 8.80
N LEU A 72 19.29 8.38 8.16
CA LEU A 72 20.00 8.98 7.03
C LEU A 72 21.36 9.50 7.44
N SER A 73 21.43 10.23 8.57
CA SER A 73 22.68 10.70 9.16
C SER A 73 23.63 9.54 9.42
N TYR A 74 23.14 8.49 10.07
CA TYR A 74 23.93 7.30 10.41
C TYR A 74 24.46 6.61 9.15
N MET A 75 23.60 6.29 8.19
CA MET A 75 23.98 5.58 6.96
C MET A 75 25.00 6.38 6.14
N ILE A 76 24.79 7.69 5.94
CA ILE A 76 25.73 8.54 5.21
C ILE A 76 27.07 8.61 5.94
N ALA A 77 27.07 8.83 7.26
CA ALA A 77 28.30 8.93 8.05
C ALA A 77 29.11 7.63 8.12
N HIS A 78 28.47 6.47 7.96
CA HIS A 78 29.15 5.17 7.97
C HIS A 78 29.65 4.75 6.58
N LYS A 79 28.93 5.12 5.52
CA LYS A 79 29.34 4.78 4.15
C LYS A 79 30.35 5.78 3.57
N TYR A 80 30.13 7.06 3.84
CA TYR A 80 30.90 8.17 3.28
C TYR A 80 31.62 8.92 4.40
N PRO A 81 32.58 9.81 4.07
CA PRO A 81 33.13 10.74 5.05
C PRO A 81 32.03 11.57 5.74
N ASP A 82 32.36 12.19 6.86
CA ASP A 82 31.47 13.07 7.63
C ASP A 82 30.85 14.22 6.80
N LEU A 83 31.55 14.66 5.76
CA LEU A 83 31.09 15.63 4.75
C LEU A 83 30.61 14.99 3.43
N GLY A 84 30.46 13.68 3.38
CA GLY A 84 30.08 12.92 2.19
C GLY A 84 28.72 13.33 1.60
N TYR A 85 27.84 13.91 2.43
CA TYR A 85 26.59 14.51 1.98
C TYR A 85 26.78 15.70 1.03
N ARG A 86 27.97 16.32 1.01
CA ARG A 86 28.30 17.45 0.11
C ARG A 86 28.84 17.02 -1.26
N ASP A 87 29.16 15.75 -1.45
CA ASP A 87 29.69 15.23 -2.72
C ASP A 87 28.55 14.67 -3.57
N SER A 88 28.26 15.33 -4.69
CA SER A 88 27.15 14.96 -5.59
C SER A 88 27.34 13.58 -6.23
N SER A 89 28.57 13.07 -6.32
CA SER A 89 28.85 11.74 -6.87
C SER A 89 28.34 10.59 -6.00
N ASN A 90 27.96 10.87 -4.74
CA ASN A 90 27.32 9.92 -3.83
C ASN A 90 25.82 9.77 -4.07
N PHE A 91 25.22 10.60 -4.93
CA PHE A 91 23.77 10.64 -5.18
C PHE A 91 23.43 10.38 -6.66
N LEU A 92 22.16 10.09 -6.95
CA LEU A 92 21.69 9.74 -8.30
C LEU A 92 21.55 10.97 -9.22
N ASN A 93 21.11 12.11 -8.68
CA ASN A 93 20.83 13.32 -9.42
C ASN A 93 21.53 14.53 -8.78
N ALA A 94 22.48 15.11 -9.52
CA ALA A 94 23.29 16.24 -9.05
C ALA A 94 22.46 17.53 -8.85
N GLU A 95 21.48 17.81 -9.70
CA GLU A 95 20.64 19.03 -9.60
C GLU A 95 19.72 19.02 -8.37
N LYS A 96 19.18 17.85 -8.00
CA LYS A 96 18.42 17.68 -6.75
C LYS A 96 19.33 17.82 -5.53
N HIS A 97 20.53 17.26 -5.62
CA HIS A 97 21.53 17.36 -4.57
C HIS A 97 21.98 18.81 -4.33
N GLU A 98 22.26 19.57 -5.39
CA GLU A 98 22.63 20.98 -5.32
C GLU A 98 21.55 21.82 -4.64
N ARG A 99 20.28 21.66 -5.05
CA ARG A 99 19.13 22.34 -4.42
C ARG A 99 19.01 22.02 -2.92
N LEU A 100 19.17 20.76 -2.54
CA LEU A 100 19.15 20.36 -1.14
C LEU A 100 20.29 21.03 -0.37
N LEU A 101 21.51 21.07 -0.93
CA LEU A 101 22.64 21.74 -0.29
C LEU A 101 22.41 23.24 -0.13
N GLU A 102 21.85 23.92 -1.13
CA GLU A 102 21.50 25.34 -1.03
C GLU A 102 20.52 25.60 0.12
N ILE A 103 19.51 24.75 0.29
CA ILE A 103 18.56 24.84 1.40
C ILE A 103 19.29 24.64 2.73
N LEU A 104 20.08 23.57 2.87
CA LEU A 104 20.80 23.29 4.11
C LEU A 104 21.78 24.42 4.48
N ASP A 105 22.53 24.94 3.52
CA ASP A 105 23.48 26.04 3.75
C ASP A 105 22.76 27.34 4.13
N GLN A 106 21.61 27.63 3.51
CA GLN A 106 20.78 28.77 3.90
C GLN A 106 20.26 28.62 5.34
N GLU A 107 19.73 27.46 5.71
CA GLU A 107 19.22 27.20 7.05
C GLU A 107 20.35 27.25 8.10
N LEU A 108 21.50 26.63 7.82
CA LEU A 108 22.69 26.69 8.69
C LEU A 108 23.22 28.12 8.83
N SER A 109 23.15 28.96 7.79
CA SER A 109 23.61 30.35 7.85
C SER A 109 22.73 31.24 8.74
N LYS A 110 21.41 31.01 8.70
CA LYS A 110 20.41 31.82 9.42
C LYS A 110 20.11 31.29 10.83
N SER A 111 20.44 30.03 11.09
CA SER A 111 20.13 29.36 12.36
C SER A 111 20.88 29.97 13.54
N ASN A 112 20.14 30.10 14.65
CA ASN A 112 20.63 30.55 15.96
C ASN A 112 20.77 29.41 16.98
N GLU A 113 20.53 28.17 16.54
CA GLU A 113 20.66 26.97 17.37
C GLU A 113 22.07 26.85 17.96
N LEU A 114 22.14 26.38 19.21
CA LEU A 114 23.40 26.32 19.97
C LEU A 114 24.44 25.44 19.27
N PHE A 115 24.02 24.30 18.71
CA PHE A 115 24.91 23.39 18.01
C PHE A 115 25.46 23.98 16.70
N VAL A 116 24.66 24.78 15.98
CA VAL A 116 25.12 25.47 14.76
C VAL A 116 26.15 26.54 15.11
N LYS A 117 25.89 27.34 16.16
CA LYS A 117 26.85 28.35 16.64
C LYS A 117 28.18 27.73 17.05
N HIS A 118 28.14 26.63 17.81
CA HIS A 118 29.33 25.88 18.19
C HIS A 118 30.16 25.45 16.97
N HIS A 119 29.52 24.91 15.93
CA HIS A 119 30.24 24.51 14.73
C HIS A 119 30.81 25.69 13.95
N ARG A 120 30.09 26.81 13.89
CA ARG A 120 30.55 28.04 13.24
C ARG A 120 31.77 28.65 13.93
N GLU A 121 31.76 28.71 15.26
CA GLU A 121 32.79 29.39 16.06
C GLU A 121 33.96 28.48 16.43
N ASN A 122 33.71 27.20 16.70
CA ASN A 122 34.72 26.27 17.23
C ASN A 122 35.13 25.16 16.26
N ARG A 123 34.42 24.96 15.15
CA ARG A 123 34.70 23.91 14.14
C ARG A 123 34.93 24.46 12.75
N ASN A 124 35.37 25.72 12.63
CA ASN A 124 35.66 26.40 11.36
C ASN A 124 34.48 26.41 10.36
N GLY A 125 33.23 26.36 10.84
CA GLY A 125 32.06 26.28 9.97
C GLY A 125 31.89 24.94 9.25
N ILE A 126 32.58 23.89 9.70
CA ILE A 126 32.40 22.53 9.19
C ILE A 126 31.19 21.91 9.86
N PHE A 127 30.20 21.50 9.08
CA PHE A 127 28.98 20.85 9.55
C PHE A 127 28.95 19.39 9.07
N PRO A 128 29.31 18.42 9.93
CA PRO A 128 29.12 17.01 9.62
C PRO A 128 27.66 16.68 9.29
N VAL A 129 27.42 15.56 8.61
CA VAL A 129 26.07 15.18 8.17
C VAL A 129 25.03 15.15 9.30
N TRP A 130 25.37 14.62 10.49
CA TRP A 130 24.45 14.58 11.64
C TRP A 130 24.14 15.97 12.23
N VAL A 131 24.92 16.99 11.90
CA VAL A 131 24.63 18.39 12.26
C VAL A 131 23.83 19.06 11.14
N ALA A 132 24.23 18.85 9.90
CA ALA A 132 23.56 19.45 8.74
C ALA A 132 22.11 18.97 8.63
N LEU A 133 21.84 17.67 8.85
CA LEU A 133 20.50 17.11 8.72
C LEU A 133 19.54 17.48 9.85
N GLU A 134 20.01 18.04 10.97
CA GLU A 134 19.12 18.65 11.99
C GLU A 134 18.42 19.90 11.47
N MET A 135 18.98 20.56 10.45
CA MET A 135 18.33 21.69 9.78
C MET A 135 17.38 21.26 8.65
N ALA A 136 17.30 19.95 8.36
CA ALA A 136 16.44 19.43 7.30
C ALA A 136 15.00 19.24 7.79
N THR A 137 14.05 19.77 7.01
CA THR A 137 12.62 19.47 7.15
C THR A 137 12.32 18.03 6.73
N PHE A 138 11.16 17.49 7.11
CA PHE A 138 10.68 16.20 6.60
C PHE A 138 10.80 16.07 5.08
N SER A 139 10.37 17.09 4.32
CA SER A 139 10.44 17.09 2.86
C SER A 139 11.87 16.99 2.33
N ASN A 140 12.82 17.70 2.95
CA ASN A 140 14.24 17.64 2.59
C ASN A 140 14.81 16.23 2.82
N LEU A 141 14.43 15.57 3.93
CA LEU A 141 14.86 14.21 4.25
C LEU A 141 14.31 13.18 3.26
N VAL A 142 13.04 13.33 2.85
CA VAL A 142 12.42 12.49 1.82
C VAL A 142 13.10 12.69 0.46
N GLU A 143 13.38 13.94 0.08
CA GLU A 143 14.10 14.25 -1.16
C GLU A 143 15.51 13.64 -1.15
N LEU A 144 16.26 13.81 -0.05
CA LEU A 144 17.57 13.20 0.16
C LEU A 144 17.50 11.68 0.00
N TYR A 145 16.57 11.01 0.70
CA TYR A 145 16.39 9.56 0.60
C TYR A 145 16.10 9.10 -0.82
N SER A 146 15.23 9.82 -1.55
CA SER A 146 14.88 9.50 -2.94
C SER A 146 16.07 9.62 -3.91
N ASN A 147 17.07 10.45 -3.55
CA ASN A 147 18.24 10.72 -4.36
C ASN A 147 19.44 9.81 -4.02
N LEU A 148 19.32 8.93 -3.02
CA LEU A 148 20.34 7.93 -2.69
C LEU A 148 20.49 6.88 -3.79
N LYS A 149 21.71 6.36 -3.97
CA LYS A 149 21.95 5.19 -4.83
C LYS A 149 21.11 4.00 -4.36
N THR A 150 20.70 3.13 -5.27
CA THR A 150 19.83 1.98 -4.95
C THR A 150 20.44 1.06 -3.89
N GLU A 151 21.75 0.79 -3.98
CA GLU A 151 22.49 0.02 -2.97
C GLU A 151 22.40 0.62 -1.55
N ASP A 152 22.32 1.94 -1.43
CA ASP A 152 22.25 2.64 -0.14
C ASP A 152 20.86 2.62 0.47
N ARG A 153 19.84 2.68 -0.39
CA ARG A 153 18.44 2.53 0.02
C ARG A 153 18.18 1.13 0.57
N VAL A 154 18.77 0.10 -0.06
CA VAL A 154 18.67 -1.30 0.39
C VAL A 154 19.46 -1.52 1.69
N LYS A 155 20.69 -1.01 1.80
CA LYS A 155 21.52 -1.14 3.02
C LYS A 155 21.02 -0.34 4.21
N ALA A 156 20.11 0.62 4.01
CA ALA A 156 19.48 1.34 5.11
C ALA A 156 18.60 0.44 6.01
N ASN A 157 18.47 -0.87 5.69
CA ASN A 157 17.79 -1.91 6.49
C ASN A 157 16.43 -1.46 7.00
N ARG A 158 15.64 -0.84 6.11
CA ARG A 158 14.37 -0.24 6.47
C ARG A 158 13.27 -1.26 6.38
N LEU A 159 12.47 -1.33 7.45
CA LEU A 159 11.17 -1.96 7.37
C LEU A 159 10.31 -1.15 6.38
N HIS A 160 10.02 -1.74 5.23
CA HIS A 160 9.09 -1.20 4.26
C HIS A 160 7.99 -2.22 4.00
N ALA A 161 6.75 -1.77 3.99
CA ALA A 161 5.61 -2.64 3.80
C ALA A 161 4.64 -2.06 2.77
N VAL A 162 4.06 -2.94 1.95
CA VAL A 162 2.90 -2.69 1.11
C VAL A 162 1.66 -3.14 1.88
N HIS A 163 0.56 -2.39 1.79
CA HIS A 163 -0.67 -2.73 2.49
C HIS A 163 -1.42 -3.89 1.82
N PHE A 164 -0.88 -5.10 1.92
CA PHE A 164 -1.48 -6.36 1.48
C PHE A 164 -1.91 -7.22 2.66
N SER A 165 -2.99 -6.83 3.34
CA SER A 165 -3.42 -7.53 4.56
C SER A 165 -3.99 -8.91 4.28
N PHE A 166 -4.42 -9.16 3.04
CA PHE A 166 -5.25 -10.31 2.71
C PHE A 166 -4.68 -11.67 3.19
N PRO A 167 -3.39 -12.00 3.02
CA PRO A 167 -2.87 -13.28 3.51
C PRO A 167 -2.66 -13.34 5.03
N LEU A 168 -2.90 -12.24 5.76
CA LEU A 168 -2.95 -12.21 7.23
C LEU A 168 -4.37 -12.30 7.77
N GLU A 169 -5.39 -12.30 6.91
CA GLU A 169 -6.78 -12.43 7.35
C GLU A 169 -7.00 -13.81 8.00
N PRO A 170 -7.77 -13.91 9.09
CA PRO A 170 -7.97 -15.16 9.82
C PRO A 170 -8.41 -16.33 8.93
N ALA A 171 -9.25 -16.08 7.93
CA ALA A 171 -9.71 -17.11 7.01
C ALA A 171 -8.59 -17.66 6.12
N VAL A 172 -7.67 -16.80 5.67
CA VAL A 172 -6.50 -17.22 4.87
C VAL A 172 -5.49 -17.96 5.74
N GLN A 173 -5.28 -17.52 6.98
CA GLN A 173 -4.44 -18.24 7.94
C GLN A 173 -5.01 -19.62 8.27
N LYS A 174 -6.33 -19.73 8.43
CA LYS A 174 -7.01 -21.01 8.63
C LYS A 174 -6.90 -21.91 7.41
N LEU A 175 -7.04 -21.36 6.21
CA LEU A 175 -6.82 -22.07 4.95
C LEU A 175 -5.38 -22.61 4.86
N GLN A 176 -4.37 -21.81 5.18
CA GLN A 176 -2.97 -22.25 5.24
C GLN A 176 -2.77 -23.42 6.20
N GLY A 177 -3.30 -23.32 7.43
CA GLY A 177 -3.22 -24.40 8.40
C GLY A 177 -3.88 -25.70 7.91
N LEU A 178 -5.04 -25.62 7.23
CA LEU A 178 -5.68 -26.80 6.65
C LEU A 178 -4.86 -27.42 5.50
N LEU A 179 -4.15 -26.62 4.72
CA LEU A 179 -3.23 -27.12 3.69
C LEU A 179 -2.02 -27.83 4.31
N GLU A 180 -1.44 -27.26 5.36
CA GLU A 180 -0.34 -27.87 6.13
C GLU A 180 -0.75 -29.19 6.79
N GLU A 181 -1.99 -29.27 7.28
CA GLU A 181 -2.61 -30.49 7.82
C GLU A 181 -3.00 -31.52 6.75
N GLN A 182 -2.75 -31.24 5.45
CA GLN A 182 -3.16 -32.06 4.31
C GLN A 182 -4.67 -32.38 4.31
N ALA A 183 -5.49 -31.42 4.73
CA ALA A 183 -6.93 -31.57 4.91
C ALA A 183 -7.69 -31.95 3.62
N ILE A 184 -7.10 -31.69 2.46
CA ILE A 184 -7.60 -32.05 1.13
C ILE A 184 -6.60 -32.89 0.32
N GLY A 185 -5.55 -33.41 0.97
CA GLY A 185 -4.48 -34.15 0.32
C GLY A 185 -3.63 -33.29 -0.63
N SER A 186 -3.21 -33.87 -1.76
CA SER A 186 -2.35 -33.20 -2.75
C SER A 186 -3.18 -32.27 -3.62
N ILE A 187 -2.75 -31.01 -3.77
CA ILE A 187 -3.44 -30.03 -4.63
C ILE A 187 -3.28 -30.43 -6.10
N GLU A 188 -4.39 -30.54 -6.82
CA GLU A 188 -4.42 -30.87 -8.24
C GLU A 188 -4.60 -29.63 -9.12
N ARG A 189 -5.45 -28.68 -8.70
CA ARG A 189 -5.77 -27.46 -9.45
C ARG A 189 -6.49 -26.44 -8.57
N MET A 190 -6.56 -25.21 -9.05
CA MET A 190 -7.32 -24.13 -8.41
C MET A 190 -8.19 -23.37 -9.41
N GLU A 191 -9.30 -22.81 -8.94
CA GLU A 191 -10.18 -21.92 -9.70
C GLU A 191 -10.35 -20.60 -8.97
N LEU A 192 -10.05 -19.49 -9.65
CA LEU A 192 -10.25 -18.13 -9.15
C LEU A 192 -11.40 -17.47 -9.90
N PHE A 193 -12.45 -17.10 -9.19
CA PHE A 193 -13.61 -16.39 -9.71
C PHE A 193 -13.56 -14.93 -9.28
N LEU A 194 -13.59 -14.02 -10.25
CA LEU A 194 -13.65 -12.57 -10.07
C LEU A 194 -14.87 -12.03 -10.83
N GLU A 195 -16.05 -12.33 -10.33
CA GLU A 195 -17.27 -12.20 -11.11
C GLU A 195 -18.28 -11.25 -10.44
N PHE A 196 -18.57 -10.15 -11.11
CA PHE A 196 -19.35 -9.02 -10.61
C PHE A 196 -20.64 -8.86 -11.42
N PRO A 197 -21.79 -8.52 -10.81
CA PRO A 197 -23.02 -8.25 -11.56
C PRO A 197 -22.92 -6.99 -12.42
N GLN A 198 -22.15 -6.02 -11.93
CA GLN A 198 -21.69 -4.85 -12.68
C GLN A 198 -20.32 -4.41 -12.16
N TRP A 199 -19.50 -3.84 -13.04
CA TRP A 199 -18.31 -3.09 -12.65
C TRP A 199 -18.36 -1.66 -13.23
N PRO A 200 -18.03 -0.63 -12.45
CA PRO A 200 -17.73 -0.62 -11.02
C PRO A 200 -18.93 -1.01 -10.14
N ARG A 201 -18.68 -1.39 -8.88
CA ARG A 201 -19.74 -1.62 -7.89
C ARG A 201 -20.55 -0.34 -7.69
N ALA A 202 -21.83 -0.47 -7.37
CA ALA A 202 -22.75 0.68 -7.28
C ALA A 202 -22.31 1.77 -6.28
N TRP A 203 -21.53 1.42 -5.25
CA TRP A 203 -21.01 2.35 -4.26
C TRP A 203 -19.68 3.02 -4.67
N GLN A 204 -19.02 2.55 -5.74
CA GLN A 204 -17.77 3.13 -6.24
C GLN A 204 -18.09 4.32 -7.14
N GLN A 205 -17.85 5.54 -6.65
CA GLN A 205 -18.19 6.80 -7.35
C GLN A 205 -17.00 7.49 -8.04
N ASN A 206 -15.90 6.77 -8.27
CA ASN A 206 -14.66 7.34 -8.78
C ASN A 206 -14.52 7.13 -10.31
N PRO A 207 -14.37 8.20 -11.13
CA PRO A 207 -14.32 8.06 -12.60
C PRO A 207 -13.17 7.20 -13.13
N TRP A 208 -12.04 7.11 -12.41
CA TRP A 208 -10.86 6.37 -12.85
C TRP A 208 -11.02 4.85 -12.69
N ILE A 209 -11.96 4.38 -11.87
CA ILE A 209 -12.08 2.95 -11.52
C ILE A 209 -12.70 2.09 -12.63
N SER A 210 -13.41 2.74 -13.55
CA SER A 210 -13.86 2.15 -14.82
C SER A 210 -12.86 2.36 -15.95
N SER A 211 -11.75 3.06 -15.70
CA SER A 211 -10.78 3.36 -16.75
C SER A 211 -9.88 2.18 -17.05
N ARG A 212 -9.53 1.96 -18.31
CA ARG A 212 -8.60 0.90 -18.72
C ARG A 212 -7.22 1.03 -18.10
N HIS A 213 -6.73 2.26 -17.92
CA HIS A 213 -5.36 2.46 -17.43
C HIS A 213 -5.25 2.25 -15.92
N GLN A 214 -6.23 2.71 -15.15
CA GLN A 214 -6.13 2.82 -13.69
C GLN A 214 -7.14 1.98 -12.93
N GLY A 215 -8.11 1.37 -13.60
CA GLY A 215 -9.19 0.62 -12.97
C GLY A 215 -9.47 -0.71 -13.66
N GLY A 216 -10.64 -1.27 -13.36
CA GLY A 216 -10.96 -2.66 -13.68
C GLY A 216 -10.81 -3.56 -12.47
N TYR A 217 -11.62 -4.62 -12.42
CA TYR A 217 -11.62 -5.53 -11.29
C TYR A 217 -10.32 -6.34 -11.18
N LEU A 218 -9.55 -6.51 -12.26
CA LEU A 218 -8.23 -7.14 -12.19
C LEU A 218 -7.23 -6.28 -11.41
N LEU A 219 -7.23 -4.97 -11.64
CA LEU A 219 -6.38 -4.02 -10.92
C LEU A 219 -6.83 -3.84 -9.47
N GLU A 220 -8.14 -3.70 -9.24
CA GLU A 220 -8.67 -3.36 -7.93
C GLU A 220 -8.88 -4.57 -7.00
N VAL A 221 -9.19 -5.74 -7.57
CA VAL A 221 -9.50 -6.96 -6.81
C VAL A 221 -8.50 -8.07 -7.12
N GLY A 222 -8.20 -8.28 -8.41
CA GLY A 222 -7.32 -9.36 -8.87
C GLY A 222 -5.91 -9.30 -8.27
N ILE A 223 -5.34 -8.10 -8.08
CA ILE A 223 -4.00 -7.93 -7.48
C ILE A 223 -3.89 -8.57 -6.09
N HIS A 224 -4.92 -8.46 -5.26
CA HIS A 224 -4.94 -9.01 -3.92
C HIS A 224 -4.97 -10.54 -3.93
N TRP A 225 -5.73 -11.13 -4.87
CA TRP A 225 -5.77 -12.59 -5.05
C TRP A 225 -4.48 -13.13 -5.64
N ILE A 226 -3.90 -12.45 -6.63
CA ILE A 226 -2.58 -12.78 -7.20
C ILE A 226 -1.53 -12.78 -6.08
N GLN A 227 -1.52 -11.74 -5.24
CA GLN A 227 -0.59 -11.66 -4.13
C GLN A 227 -0.84 -12.77 -3.11
N MET A 228 -2.07 -12.97 -2.65
CA MET A 228 -2.40 -14.02 -1.69
C MET A 228 -2.02 -15.41 -2.20
N ILE A 229 -2.30 -15.70 -3.48
CA ILE A 229 -1.92 -16.97 -4.11
C ILE A 229 -0.40 -17.16 -4.05
N GLN A 230 0.38 -16.13 -4.39
CA GLN A 230 1.84 -16.22 -4.35
C GLN A 230 2.38 -16.47 -2.94
N GLN A 231 1.74 -15.91 -1.93
CA GLN A 231 2.15 -16.05 -0.52
C GLN A 231 1.73 -17.38 0.11
N VAL A 232 0.63 -17.98 -0.37
CA VAL A 232 0.09 -19.24 0.17
C VAL A 232 0.63 -20.45 -0.59
N PHE A 233 0.65 -20.38 -1.92
CA PHE A 233 0.93 -21.54 -2.79
C PHE A 233 2.28 -21.45 -3.52
N GLY A 234 3.00 -20.34 -3.38
CA GLY A 234 4.28 -20.10 -4.04
C GLY A 234 4.18 -19.27 -5.32
N PRO A 235 5.31 -18.87 -5.93
CA PRO A 235 5.33 -17.91 -7.04
C PRO A 235 4.59 -18.41 -8.28
N ILE A 236 3.85 -17.49 -8.91
CA ILE A 236 3.26 -17.67 -10.24
C ILE A 236 4.35 -17.40 -11.27
N THR A 237 4.68 -18.40 -12.09
CA THR A 237 5.82 -18.35 -13.01
C THR A 237 5.42 -18.19 -14.46
N HIS A 238 4.21 -18.62 -14.84
CA HIS A 238 3.71 -18.46 -16.20
C HIS A 238 2.27 -17.96 -16.20
N VAL A 239 1.95 -17.10 -17.15
CA VAL A 239 0.61 -16.51 -17.30
C VAL A 239 0.16 -16.66 -18.75
N LYS A 240 -1.03 -17.20 -18.96
CA LYS A 240 -1.72 -17.21 -20.25
C LYS A 240 -3.10 -16.60 -20.05
N SER A 241 -3.48 -15.61 -20.84
CA SER A 241 -4.76 -14.92 -20.66
C SER A 241 -5.43 -14.52 -21.97
N GLU A 242 -6.73 -14.28 -21.86
CA GLU A 242 -7.58 -13.67 -22.87
C GLU A 242 -8.45 -12.63 -22.14
N ILE A 243 -8.27 -11.36 -22.49
CA ILE A 243 -8.95 -10.23 -21.87
C ILE A 243 -9.82 -9.56 -22.92
N GLU A 244 -11.12 -9.47 -22.64
CA GLU A 244 -12.06 -8.74 -23.48
C GLU A 244 -12.28 -7.35 -22.88
N PHE A 245 -12.07 -6.32 -23.71
CA PHE A 245 -12.38 -4.93 -23.37
C PHE A 245 -13.61 -4.46 -24.16
N PRO A 246 -14.43 -3.56 -23.58
CA PRO A 246 -15.48 -2.88 -24.33
C PRO A 246 -14.93 -2.10 -25.55
N PRO A 247 -15.78 -1.81 -26.56
CA PRO A 247 -15.37 -1.02 -27.73
C PRO A 247 -14.82 0.36 -27.39
N ASP A 248 -15.26 0.93 -26.26
CA ASP A 248 -14.70 2.16 -25.71
C ASP A 248 -13.28 1.90 -25.17
N ALA A 249 -12.29 2.53 -25.81
CA ALA A 249 -10.88 2.42 -25.46
C ALA A 249 -10.57 2.87 -24.02
N HIS A 250 -11.46 3.66 -23.41
CA HIS A 250 -11.29 4.15 -22.05
C HIS A 250 -11.84 3.20 -21.00
N GLN A 251 -12.64 2.19 -21.35
CA GLN A 251 -13.26 1.29 -20.37
C GLN A 251 -12.35 0.10 -20.03
N SER A 252 -12.38 -0.29 -18.76
CA SER A 252 -11.72 -1.47 -18.21
C SER A 252 -12.29 -2.78 -18.76
N GLU A 253 -11.63 -3.89 -18.46
CA GLU A 253 -12.02 -5.22 -18.92
C GLU A 253 -13.47 -5.58 -18.54
N SER A 254 -14.19 -6.19 -19.49
CA SER A 254 -15.50 -6.78 -19.25
C SER A 254 -15.41 -8.28 -18.94
N ARG A 255 -14.39 -8.96 -19.51
CA ARG A 255 -14.16 -10.38 -19.28
C ARG A 255 -12.68 -10.69 -19.20
N ALA A 256 -12.32 -11.63 -18.34
CA ALA A 256 -10.99 -12.17 -18.25
C ALA A 256 -11.07 -13.69 -18.16
N LYS A 257 -10.27 -14.40 -18.95
CA LYS A 257 -9.97 -15.80 -18.74
C LYS A 257 -8.47 -15.96 -18.68
N ALA A 258 -7.96 -16.68 -17.69
CA ALA A 258 -6.53 -16.94 -17.63
C ALA A 258 -6.19 -18.28 -16.98
N VAL A 259 -4.98 -18.74 -17.27
CA VAL A 259 -4.32 -19.84 -16.57
C VAL A 259 -3.03 -19.28 -16.00
N LEU A 260 -2.92 -19.28 -14.68
CA LEU A 260 -1.72 -18.88 -13.93
C LEU A 260 -1.04 -20.16 -13.44
N ARG A 261 0.19 -20.44 -13.89
CA ARG A 261 0.93 -21.63 -13.48
C ARG A 261 1.93 -21.26 -12.38
N LEU A 262 1.89 -22.00 -11.29
CA LEU A 262 2.83 -21.89 -10.18
C LEU A 262 4.18 -22.53 -10.51
N HIS A 263 5.18 -22.28 -9.68
CA HIS A 263 6.52 -22.88 -9.82
C HIS A 263 6.55 -24.41 -9.72
N ASN A 264 5.50 -25.02 -9.17
CA ASN A 264 5.32 -26.46 -9.01
C ASN A 264 4.32 -27.05 -10.03
N ASP A 265 4.10 -26.35 -11.15
CA ASP A 265 3.21 -26.71 -12.27
C ASP A 265 1.71 -26.78 -11.96
N ILE A 266 1.28 -26.50 -10.72
CA ILE A 266 -0.15 -26.37 -10.39
C ILE A 266 -0.73 -25.15 -11.10
N GLU A 267 -1.90 -25.31 -11.71
CA GLU A 267 -2.59 -24.26 -12.45
C GLU A 267 -3.77 -23.66 -11.66
N VAL A 268 -3.83 -22.32 -11.67
CA VAL A 268 -4.99 -21.54 -11.24
C VAL A 268 -5.74 -21.06 -12.47
N HIS A 269 -6.99 -21.48 -12.60
CA HIS A 269 -7.87 -21.09 -13.69
C HIS A 269 -8.70 -19.88 -13.25
N LEU A 270 -8.46 -18.72 -13.86
CA LEU A 270 -9.16 -17.47 -13.57
C LEU A 270 -10.34 -17.29 -14.52
N SER A 271 -11.52 -17.03 -13.95
CA SER A 271 -12.73 -16.56 -14.65
C SER A 271 -13.14 -15.21 -14.07
N GLY A 272 -13.15 -14.17 -14.90
CA GLY A 272 -13.57 -12.82 -14.55
C GLY A 272 -14.66 -12.30 -15.47
N THR A 273 -15.66 -11.61 -14.91
CA THR A 273 -16.73 -10.96 -15.67
C THR A 273 -17.32 -9.77 -14.91
N ASP A 274 -17.74 -8.73 -15.64
CA ASP A 274 -18.50 -7.60 -15.11
C ASP A 274 -20.02 -7.76 -15.29
N ARG A 275 -20.49 -8.93 -15.76
CA ARG A 275 -21.90 -9.23 -16.08
C ARG A 275 -22.35 -10.57 -15.51
N ARG A 276 -21.98 -10.87 -14.27
CA ARG A 276 -22.43 -12.09 -13.59
C ARG A 276 -23.95 -12.03 -13.37
N GLU A 277 -24.64 -13.12 -13.68
CA GLU A 277 -26.03 -13.29 -13.26
C GLU A 277 -26.07 -13.66 -11.76
N GLY A 278 -26.83 -12.90 -10.97
CA GLY A 278 -26.95 -13.12 -9.52
C GLY A 278 -26.04 -12.22 -8.69
N GLU A 279 -25.61 -12.72 -7.54
CA GLU A 279 -24.75 -11.97 -6.61
C GLU A 279 -23.27 -12.03 -7.02
N GLU A 280 -22.49 -11.05 -6.54
CA GLU A 280 -21.03 -11.02 -6.69
C GLU A 280 -20.41 -12.32 -6.16
N ARG A 281 -19.43 -12.85 -6.90
CA ARG A 281 -18.62 -13.98 -6.47
C ARG A 281 -17.15 -13.66 -6.65
N VAL A 282 -16.47 -13.51 -5.53
CA VAL A 282 -15.02 -13.39 -5.47
C VAL A 282 -14.50 -14.59 -4.67
N SER A 283 -13.96 -15.61 -5.34
CA SER A 283 -13.70 -16.91 -4.70
C SER A 283 -12.48 -17.61 -5.25
N LEU A 284 -11.68 -18.21 -4.38
CA LEU A 284 -10.68 -19.21 -4.76
C LEU A 284 -11.14 -20.59 -4.28
N VAL A 285 -11.23 -21.53 -5.21
CA VAL A 285 -11.52 -22.95 -4.93
C VAL A 285 -10.26 -23.77 -5.19
N VAL A 286 -9.79 -24.48 -4.16
CA VAL A 286 -8.62 -25.36 -4.18
C VAL A 286 -9.09 -26.80 -4.20
N TYR A 287 -8.78 -27.50 -5.27
CA TYR A 287 -9.12 -28.91 -5.44
C TYR A 287 -7.90 -29.75 -5.07
N GLY A 288 -8.09 -30.67 -4.13
CA GLY A 288 -7.12 -31.70 -3.82
C GLY A 288 -7.69 -33.10 -4.05
N ASP A 289 -6.80 -34.08 -4.05
CA ASP A 289 -7.16 -35.48 -4.28
C ASP A 289 -8.03 -36.08 -3.17
N GLU A 290 -8.17 -35.45 -1.99
CA GLU A 290 -9.02 -35.92 -0.87
C GLU A 290 -10.15 -34.95 -0.48
N GLY A 291 -10.26 -33.78 -1.12
CA GLY A 291 -11.30 -32.81 -0.80
C GLY A 291 -11.16 -31.46 -1.50
N ILE A 292 -11.97 -30.50 -1.04
CA ILE A 292 -12.00 -29.14 -1.59
C ILE A 292 -11.93 -28.12 -0.44
N LEU A 293 -11.16 -27.06 -0.64
CA LEU A 293 -11.26 -25.83 0.16
C LEU A 293 -11.78 -24.71 -0.74
N ALA A 294 -12.70 -23.89 -0.25
CA ALA A 294 -13.12 -22.68 -0.96
C ALA A 294 -13.06 -21.49 -0.01
N LEU A 295 -12.38 -20.43 -0.44
CA LEU A 295 -12.40 -19.14 0.24
C LEU A 295 -13.26 -18.20 -0.60
N GLU A 296 -14.41 -17.80 -0.06
CA GLU A 296 -15.40 -16.96 -0.75
C GLU A 296 -15.56 -15.61 -0.07
N ASN A 297 -15.61 -14.56 -0.89
CA ASN A 297 -15.85 -13.17 -0.49
C ASN A 297 -14.94 -12.73 0.68
N TRP A 298 -13.64 -13.05 0.57
CA TRP A 298 -12.54 -12.64 1.45
C TRP A 298 -12.43 -13.38 2.78
N ASP A 299 -13.53 -13.79 3.41
CA ASP A 299 -13.54 -14.32 4.78
C ASP A 299 -14.26 -15.66 4.97
N ASN A 300 -15.12 -16.06 4.03
CA ASN A 300 -15.93 -17.27 4.19
C ASN A 300 -15.14 -18.49 3.71
N LEU A 301 -14.59 -19.24 4.66
CA LEU A 301 -13.88 -20.47 4.37
C LEU A 301 -14.83 -21.67 4.42
N TYR A 302 -14.76 -22.52 3.41
CA TYR A 302 -15.51 -23.76 3.32
C TYR A 302 -14.58 -24.93 3.05
N ARG A 303 -15.01 -26.13 3.46
CA ARG A 303 -14.31 -27.38 3.23
C ARG A 303 -15.30 -28.48 2.85
N SER A 304 -14.88 -29.36 1.95
CA SER A 304 -15.47 -30.68 1.77
C SER A 304 -14.41 -31.78 1.78
N SER A 305 -14.85 -33.00 2.06
CA SER A 305 -14.15 -34.24 1.72
C SER A 305 -14.81 -34.88 0.49
N LYS A 306 -14.24 -35.96 -0.06
CA LYS A 306 -14.88 -36.74 -1.14
C LYS A 306 -16.32 -37.17 -0.86
N GLU A 307 -16.69 -37.34 0.41
CA GLU A 307 -17.97 -37.92 0.83
C GLU A 307 -18.97 -36.89 1.35
N THR A 308 -18.56 -35.62 1.50
CA THR A 308 -19.38 -34.58 2.13
C THR A 308 -19.56 -33.39 1.21
N GLU A 309 -20.69 -32.70 1.33
CA GLU A 309 -20.86 -31.39 0.68
C GLU A 309 -19.93 -30.33 1.31
N LEU A 310 -19.78 -29.19 0.63
CA LEU A 310 -19.04 -28.04 1.15
C LEU A 310 -19.73 -27.52 2.42
N GLN A 311 -18.99 -27.46 3.52
CA GLN A 311 -19.47 -26.95 4.80
C GLN A 311 -18.61 -25.78 5.26
N PRO A 312 -19.18 -24.77 5.93
CA PRO A 312 -18.43 -23.65 6.46
C PRO A 312 -17.43 -24.14 7.52
N VAL A 313 -16.22 -23.60 7.46
CA VAL A 313 -15.16 -23.84 8.45
C VAL A 313 -15.20 -22.69 9.45
N PRO A 314 -15.33 -22.96 10.76
CA PRO A 314 -15.19 -21.94 11.78
C PRO A 314 -13.80 -21.29 11.71
N VAL A 315 -13.79 -19.97 11.61
CA VAL A 315 -12.57 -19.16 11.63
C VAL A 315 -12.52 -18.45 12.98
N ASP A 316 -11.73 -19.01 13.90
CA ASP A 316 -11.49 -18.41 15.20
C ASP A 316 -10.37 -17.37 15.05
N GLY A 317 -10.70 -16.08 15.16
CA GLY A 317 -9.73 -14.99 15.10
C GLY A 317 -10.24 -13.75 15.83
N GLU A 318 -9.36 -13.09 16.58
CA GLU A 318 -9.61 -11.68 16.91
C GLU A 318 -9.53 -10.90 15.60
N ASP A 319 -10.66 -10.29 15.22
CA ASP A 319 -10.76 -9.38 14.10
C ASP A 319 -9.92 -8.14 14.42
N SER A 320 -8.61 -8.24 14.16
CA SER A 320 -7.71 -7.13 14.36
C SER A 320 -8.01 -6.15 13.25
N MET A 321 -8.62 -5.01 13.59
CA MET A 321 -8.98 -3.96 12.63
C MET A 321 -7.83 -3.53 11.70
N LEU A 322 -6.57 -3.84 12.03
CA LEU A 322 -5.36 -3.50 11.26
C LEU A 322 -4.28 -4.60 11.38
N PRO A 323 -4.43 -5.75 10.69
CA PRO A 323 -3.57 -6.91 10.89
C PRO A 323 -2.11 -6.62 10.49
N ILE A 324 -1.86 -5.89 9.39
CA ILE A 324 -0.51 -5.47 9.01
C ILE A 324 0.12 -4.56 10.05
N LEU A 325 -0.62 -3.57 10.57
CA LEU A 325 -0.06 -2.62 11.51
C LEU A 325 0.37 -3.32 12.80
N LYS A 326 -0.41 -4.31 13.26
CA LYS A 326 -0.04 -5.18 14.38
C LYS A 326 1.30 -5.90 14.13
N GLN A 327 1.50 -6.45 12.93
CA GLN A 327 2.75 -7.11 12.54
C GLN A 327 3.92 -6.13 12.48
N ILE A 328 3.72 -4.94 11.90
CA ILE A 328 4.72 -3.87 11.87
C ILE A 328 5.15 -3.48 13.29
N ILE A 329 4.19 -3.25 14.18
CA ILE A 329 4.46 -2.92 15.59
C ILE A 329 5.23 -4.05 16.29
N GLN A 330 4.91 -5.32 16.02
CA GLN A 330 5.67 -6.45 16.57
C GLN A 330 7.13 -6.41 16.11
N ILE A 331 7.38 -6.24 14.81
CA ILE A 331 8.73 -6.17 14.25
C ILE A 331 9.51 -4.98 14.82
N LEU A 332 8.89 -3.80 14.92
CA LEU A 332 9.52 -2.61 15.48
C LEU A 332 9.87 -2.79 16.97
N ASN A 333 9.14 -3.63 17.70
CA ASN A 333 9.44 -4.00 19.08
C ASN A 333 10.40 -5.20 19.20
N GLY A 334 11.05 -5.62 18.10
CA GLY A 334 12.00 -6.74 18.09
C GLY A 334 11.35 -8.12 18.25
N LYS A 335 10.05 -8.23 18.00
CA LYS A 335 9.32 -9.50 17.99
C LYS A 335 9.20 -10.03 16.55
N PRO A 336 9.09 -11.35 16.34
CA PRO A 336 8.74 -11.90 15.04
C PRO A 336 7.41 -11.30 14.55
N GLY A 337 7.33 -11.00 13.27
CA GLY A 337 6.12 -10.56 12.61
C GLY A 337 6.23 -10.77 11.10
N LYS A 338 5.09 -10.86 10.43
CA LYS A 338 4.99 -11.07 8.98
C LYS A 338 4.48 -9.81 8.31
N ILE A 339 5.28 -9.24 7.42
CA ILE A 339 4.91 -8.11 6.56
C ILE A 339 5.09 -8.50 5.11
N TYR A 340 4.45 -7.74 4.21
CA TYR A 340 4.70 -7.83 2.78
C TYR A 340 5.34 -6.54 2.32
N ASP A 341 6.38 -6.66 1.53
CA ASP A 341 7.29 -5.57 1.24
C ASP A 341 7.19 -5.13 -0.24
N PHE A 342 8.12 -4.29 -0.71
CA PHE A 342 8.06 -3.83 -2.10
C PHE A 342 8.36 -4.93 -3.12
N TYR A 343 9.09 -5.98 -2.75
CA TYR A 343 9.29 -7.14 -3.61
C TYR A 343 7.99 -7.91 -3.78
N ASP A 344 7.22 -8.11 -2.71
CA ASP A 344 5.88 -8.72 -2.80
C ASP A 344 4.94 -7.89 -3.67
N GLY A 345 4.94 -6.57 -3.47
CA GLY A 345 4.24 -5.59 -4.32
C GLY A 345 4.60 -5.71 -5.80
N TYR A 346 5.90 -5.70 -6.08
CA TYR A 346 6.42 -5.78 -7.43
C TYR A 346 6.11 -7.11 -8.12
N ASN A 347 6.27 -8.23 -7.42
CA ASN A 347 6.00 -9.56 -7.96
C ASN A 347 4.51 -9.75 -8.30
N ALA A 348 3.62 -9.27 -7.44
CA ALA A 348 2.18 -9.25 -7.73
C ALA A 348 1.88 -8.39 -8.97
N GLN A 349 2.54 -7.23 -9.10
CA GLN A 349 2.39 -6.36 -10.27
C GLN A 349 2.90 -7.02 -11.56
N VAL A 350 4.05 -7.71 -11.53
CA VAL A 350 4.60 -8.42 -12.70
C VAL A 350 3.58 -9.43 -13.26
N VAL A 351 2.98 -10.23 -12.39
CA VAL A 351 1.96 -11.21 -12.77
C VAL A 351 0.71 -10.52 -13.29
N LEU A 352 0.26 -9.45 -12.64
CA LEU A 352 -0.91 -8.68 -13.08
C LEU A 352 -0.69 -8.04 -14.46
N GLU A 353 0.49 -7.50 -14.73
CA GLU A 353 0.82 -6.93 -16.04
C GLU A 353 0.87 -8.01 -17.12
N ALA A 354 1.44 -9.19 -16.85
CA ALA A 354 1.40 -10.30 -17.78
C ALA A 354 -0.04 -10.81 -18.04
N LEU A 355 -0.90 -10.77 -17.02
CA LEU A 355 -2.31 -11.12 -17.13
C LEU A 355 -3.08 -10.14 -18.03
N ARG A 356 -2.81 -8.84 -17.91
CA ARG A 356 -3.52 -7.77 -18.65
C ARG A 356 -2.98 -7.54 -20.05
N ASN A 357 -1.75 -7.97 -20.33
CA ASN A 357 -1.09 -7.85 -21.62
C ASN A 357 -0.80 -9.25 -22.21
N PRO A 358 -1.83 -9.95 -22.74
CA PRO A 358 -1.70 -11.32 -23.19
C PRO A 358 -0.69 -11.47 -24.35
N GLY A 359 0.25 -12.40 -24.20
CA GLY A 359 1.19 -12.81 -25.24
C GLY A 359 0.67 -13.98 -26.10
N GLU A 360 1.50 -14.46 -27.03
CA GLU A 360 1.22 -15.71 -27.75
C GLU A 360 1.45 -16.92 -26.82
N GLY A 361 0.38 -17.40 -26.19
CA GLY A 361 0.44 -18.56 -25.29
C GLY A 361 0.83 -18.16 -23.86
N PHE A 362 1.76 -18.90 -23.25
CA PHE A 362 2.23 -18.62 -21.89
C PHE A 362 3.37 -17.60 -21.92
N THR A 363 3.21 -16.52 -21.16
CA THR A 363 4.27 -15.58 -20.80
C THR A 363 5.00 -16.11 -19.57
N ASP A 364 6.30 -16.40 -19.69
CA ASP A 364 7.18 -16.72 -18.56
C ASP A 364 7.64 -15.43 -17.86
N VAL A 365 7.31 -15.30 -16.57
CA VAL A 365 7.60 -14.11 -15.77
C VAL A 365 8.77 -14.29 -14.80
N ARG A 366 9.45 -15.45 -14.79
CA ARG A 366 10.48 -15.78 -13.79
C ARG A 366 11.66 -14.82 -13.79
N ALA A 367 12.04 -14.30 -14.96
CA ALA A 367 13.17 -13.38 -15.08
C ALA A 367 12.88 -11.98 -14.52
N GLN A 368 11.60 -11.62 -14.39
CA GLN A 368 11.17 -10.34 -13.85
C GLN A 368 10.96 -10.42 -12.33
N LEU A 369 10.52 -11.56 -11.80
CA LEU A 369 10.28 -11.71 -10.36
C LEU A 369 11.54 -11.39 -9.55
N LEU A 370 11.37 -10.60 -8.49
CA LEU A 370 12.41 -10.25 -7.53
C LEU A 370 12.31 -11.13 -6.28
N GLY A 371 13.45 -11.35 -5.62
CA GLY A 371 13.52 -12.25 -4.46
C GLY A 371 13.96 -13.66 -4.85
N ASP A 372 14.41 -14.42 -3.86
CA ASP A 372 15.16 -15.66 -4.06
C ASP A 372 14.26 -16.77 -4.62
N GLN A 373 14.65 -17.34 -5.77
CA GLN A 373 14.06 -18.57 -6.31
C GLN A 373 14.43 -19.81 -5.45
N SER A 374 15.07 -19.61 -4.29
CA SER A 374 15.60 -20.64 -3.41
C SER A 374 15.73 -20.26 -1.92
N ALA A 375 15.06 -19.23 -1.39
CA ALA A 375 15.18 -18.93 0.04
C ALA A 375 14.36 -19.92 0.88
N GLU A 376 15.07 -20.86 1.49
CA GLU A 376 14.64 -21.68 2.62
C GLU A 376 13.89 -20.82 3.65
N VAL A 377 12.70 -21.31 4.02
CA VAL A 377 12.00 -20.91 5.23
C VAL A 377 12.94 -21.16 6.40
N ILE A 378 13.58 -20.11 6.90
CA ILE A 378 14.18 -20.17 8.23
C ILE A 378 13.03 -20.00 9.22
N ILE A 379 12.65 -21.15 9.78
CA ILE A 379 11.72 -21.31 10.91
C ILE A 379 12.20 -20.51 12.12
#